data_AF-P06305-F1
#
_entry.id   AF-P06305-F1
#
_cell.length_a   1.000
_cell.length_b   1.000
_cell.length_c   1.000
_cell.angle_alpha   90.00
_cell.angle_beta   90.00
_cell.angle_gamma   90.00
#
_symmetry.space_group_name_H-M   'P 1'
#
loop_
_entity.id
_entity.type
_entity.pdbx_description
1 polymer ?
#
loop_
_entity_poly.entity_id
_entity_poly.type
_entity_poly.pdbx_seq_one_letter_code
_entity_poly.pdbx_strand_id
1 'polypeptide(L)' 'TPLQPKYPGDGAPVEDLIQFYDDLQQYLNVVTRPRF' A
#
# COMPACT_ATOMS: atom_id res chain seq x y z
N THR A 1 -4.23 -12.41 -3.08
CA THR A 1 -3.43 -11.29 -3.65
C THR A 1 -3.87 -10.02 -2.95
N PRO A 2 -2.94 -9.21 -2.41
CA PRO A 2 -3.32 -7.95 -1.77
C PRO A 2 -4.08 -7.09 -2.78
N LEU A 3 -5.22 -6.55 -2.34
CA LEU A 3 -5.98 -5.56 -3.10
C LEU A 3 -5.20 -4.24 -3.07
N GLN A 4 -5.32 -3.44 -4.13
CA GLN A 4 -4.69 -2.11 -4.14
C GLN A 4 -5.20 -1.31 -2.94
N PRO A 5 -4.31 -0.79 -2.08
CA PRO A 5 -4.74 -0.06 -0.90
C PRO A 5 -5.42 1.25 -1.29
N LYS A 6 -6.42 1.62 -0.49
CA LYS A 6 -7.20 2.84 -0.72
C LYS A 6 -6.46 4.02 -0.09
N TYR A 7 -6.21 5.04 -0.90
CA TYR A 7 -5.57 6.26 -0.43
C TYR A 7 -6.47 6.94 0.63
N PRO A 8 -5.96 7.21 1.84
CA PRO A 8 -6.77 7.80 2.92
C PRO A 8 -7.02 9.31 2.72
N GLY A 9 -6.31 9.95 1.80
CA GLY A 9 -6.43 11.37 1.47
C GLY A 9 -5.31 12.22 2.09
N ASP A 10 -5.07 13.40 1.52
CA ASP A 10 -3.95 14.28 1.91
C ASP A 10 -4.08 14.83 3.34
N GLY A 11 -5.32 14.91 3.85
CA GLY A 11 -5.62 15.38 5.22
C GLY A 11 -5.78 14.26 6.25
N ALA A 12 -5.42 13.02 5.89
CA ALA A 12 -5.50 11.89 6.80
C ALA A 12 -4.51 12.03 7.97
N PRO A 13 -4.83 11.48 9.14
CA PRO A 13 -3.88 11.41 10.25
C PRO A 13 -2.65 10.61 9.83
N VAL A 14 -1.51 10.91 10.46
CA VAL A 14 -0.23 10.29 10.11
C VAL A 14 -0.26 8.78 10.29
N GLU A 15 -1.01 8.26 11.26
CA GLU A 15 -1.16 6.81 11.44
C GLU A 15 -1.80 6.13 10.23
N ASP A 16 -2.82 6.75 9.63
CA ASP A 16 -3.48 6.23 8.44
C ASP A 16 -2.55 6.27 7.21
N LEU A 17 -1.70 7.30 7.12
CA LEU A 17 -0.68 7.39 6.06
C LEU A 17 0.39 6.30 6.20
N ILE A 18 0.80 5.99 7.44
CA ILE A 18 1.75 4.90 7.72
C ILE A 18 1.13 3.55 7.34
N GLN A 19 -0.12 3.29 7.75
CA GLN A 19 -0.81 2.06 7.39
C GLN A 19 -0.97 1.93 5.87
N PHE A 20 -1.33 3.02 5.19
CA PHE A 20 -1.41 3.05 3.73
C PHE A 20 -0.06 2.73 3.07
N TYR A 21 1.04 3.27 3.61
CA TYR A 21 2.38 3.00 3.11
C TYR A 21 2.77 1.51 3.26
N ASP A 22 2.49 0.91 4.42
CA ASP A 22 2.78 -0.51 4.67
C ASP A 22 1.99 -1.42 3.73
N ASP A 23 0.69 -1.14 3.55
CA ASP A 23 -0.17 -1.88 2.63
C ASP A 23 0.31 -1.71 1.17
N LEU A 24 0.74 -0.49 0.80
CA LEU A 24 1.25 -0.20 -0.54
C LEU A 24 2.55 -0.97 -0.81
N GLN A 25 3.44 -1.01 0.18
CA GLN A 25 4.69 -1.75 0.07
C GLN A 25 4.43 -3.25 -0.12
N GLN A 26 3.49 -3.84 0.63
CA GLN A 26 3.09 -5.24 0.43
C GLN A 26 2.44 -5.48 -0.94
N TYR A 27 1.57 -4.57 -1.38
CA TYR A 27 0.93 -4.65 -2.70
C TYR A 27 1.98 -4.65 -3.81
N LEU A 28 2.91 -3.68 -3.78
CA LEU A 28 4.00 -3.58 -4.75
C LEU A 28 4.85 -4.84 -4.76
N ASN A 29 5.24 -5.38 -3.60
CA ASN A 29 6.02 -6.62 -3.52
C ASN A 29 5.35 -7.82 -4.22
N VAL A 30 4.01 -7.89 -4.20
CA VAL A 30 3.28 -8.97 -4.90
C VAL A 30 3.15 -8.68 -6.40
N VAL A 31 2.91 -7.41 -6.77
CA VAL A 31 2.73 -7.01 -8.18
C VAL A 31 4.05 -7.04 -8.95
N THR A 32 5.16 -6.63 -8.32
CA THR A 32 6.48 -6.54 -8.96
C THR A 32 7.30 -7.82 -8.82
N ARG A 33 6.79 -8.85 -8.13
CA ARG A 33 7.51 -10.12 -7.96
C ARG A 33 7.87 -10.67 -9.35
N PRO A 34 9.17 -10.81 -9.68
CA PRO A 34 9.58 -11.33 -10.97
C PRO A 34 9.05 -12.74 -11.13
N ARG A 35 8.31 -12.98 -12.21
CA ARG A 35 7.75 -14.31 -12.53
C ARG A 35 8.65 -15.13 -13.45
N PHE A 36 9.87 -14.69 -13.70
CA PHE A 36 10.80 -15.28 -14.65
C PHE A 36 12.23 -15.20 -14.12
#